data_AF-A0A425WEM5-F1
#
_entry.id   AF-A0A425WEM5-F1
#
_cell.length_a   1.000
_cell.length_b   1.000
_cell.length_c   1.000
_cell.angle_alpha   90.00
_cell.angle_beta   90.00
_cell.angle_gamma   90.00
#
_symmetry.space_group_name_H-M   'P 1'
#
loop_
_entity.id
_entity.type
_entity.pdbx_description
1 polymer ?
#
loop_
_entity_poly.entity_id
_entity_poly.type
_entity_poly.pdbx_seq_one_letter_code
_entity_poly.pdbx_strand_id
1 'polypeptide(L)'
;ASKGPAIGHVSPEAAVGGPIALVEEGDLIRIDIPGRSLEIVGIAGKEMDHAEVDAVLAKRRAAWKPKPNRYTSGTLKFFTEHAVSAIKGGYME
;
A
#
# COMPACT_ATOMS: atom_id res chain seq x y z
N ALA A 1 -2.26 22.13 -2.57
CA ALA A 1 -2.98 21.31 -1.57
C ALA A 1 -4.38 21.05 -2.09
N SER A 2 -4.74 19.79 -2.31
CA SER A 2 -6.12 19.41 -2.59
C SER A 2 -7.00 19.83 -1.41
N LYS A 3 -8.23 20.28 -1.66
CA LYS A 3 -9.17 20.75 -0.62
C LYS A 3 -9.76 19.60 0.23
N GLY A 4 -9.09 18.46 0.29
CA GLY A 4 -9.59 17.22 0.89
C GLY A 4 -8.49 16.44 1.62
N PRO A 5 -8.84 15.32 2.27
CA PRO A 5 -7.90 14.51 3.03
C PRO A 5 -6.79 13.96 2.12
N ALA A 6 -5.54 14.11 2.58
CA ALA A 6 -4.35 13.57 1.92
C ALA A 6 -3.63 12.65 2.91
N ILE A 7 -3.57 11.36 2.59
CA ILE A 7 -2.96 10.33 3.44
C ILE A 7 -1.66 9.88 2.76
N GLY A 8 -0.55 10.02 3.48
CA GLY A 8 0.79 9.59 3.05
C GLY A 8 1.39 8.57 4.01
N HIS A 9 2.63 8.15 3.74
CA HIS A 9 3.38 7.22 4.60
C HIS A 9 2.68 5.86 4.85
N VAL A 10 1.74 5.47 3.99
CA VAL A 10 1.05 4.19 4.07
C VAL A 10 2.09 3.07 4.06
N SER A 11 2.09 2.27 5.12
CA SER A 11 3.09 1.24 5.39
C SER A 11 2.39 -0.07 5.76
N PRO A 12 2.86 -1.24 5.29
CA PRO A 12 3.97 -1.44 4.36
C PRO A 12 3.68 -0.87 2.96
N GLU A 13 4.73 -0.39 2.29
CA GLU A 13 4.60 0.26 0.99
C GLU A 13 4.30 -0.73 -0.15
N ALA A 14 3.91 -0.20 -1.31
CA ALA A 14 3.58 -1.02 -2.47
C ALA A 14 4.78 -1.84 -2.98
N ALA A 15 6.00 -1.34 -2.82
CA ALA A 15 7.23 -1.99 -3.30
C ALA A 15 7.50 -3.33 -2.61
N VAL A 16 7.12 -3.46 -1.33
CA VAL A 16 7.30 -4.68 -0.52
C VAL A 16 6.05 -5.57 -0.49
N GLY A 17 5.02 -5.23 -1.27
CA GLY A 17 3.77 -6.00 -1.32
C GLY A 17 2.86 -5.76 -0.12
N GLY A 18 2.89 -4.55 0.44
CA GLY A 18 1.93 -4.13 1.44
C GLY A 18 0.49 -4.08 0.89
N PRO A 19 -0.51 -3.85 1.76
CA PRO A 19 -1.92 -3.85 1.35
C PRO A 19 -2.24 -2.89 0.20
N ILE A 20 -1.57 -1.72 0.17
CA ILE A 20 -1.72 -0.73 -0.91
C ILE A 20 -1.25 -1.24 -2.28
N ALA A 21 -0.40 -2.27 -2.33
CA ALA A 21 0.03 -2.91 -3.57
C ALA A 21 -1.06 -3.78 -4.21
N LEU A 22 -2.07 -4.16 -3.42
CA LEU A 22 -3.12 -5.13 -3.76
C LEU A 22 -4.45 -4.45 -4.14
N VAL A 23 -4.51 -3.13 -4.03
CA VAL A 23 -5.66 -2.33 -4.42
C VAL A 23 -5.77 -2.34 -5.94
N GLU A 24 -6.97 -2.62 -6.44
CA GLU A 24 -7.32 -2.57 -7.85
C GLU A 24 -8.36 -1.48 -8.11
N GLU A 25 -8.54 -1.13 -9.38
CA GLU A 25 -9.55 -0.15 -9.77
C GLU A 25 -10.95 -0.64 -9.40
N GLY A 26 -11.73 0.24 -8.79
CA GLY A 26 -13.09 -0.06 -8.33
C GLY A 26 -13.17 -0.61 -6.91
N ASP A 27 -12.06 -0.88 -6.22
CA ASP A 27 -12.13 -1.20 -4.79
C ASP A 27 -12.65 -0.02 -3.97
N LEU A 28 -13.41 -0.32 -2.91
CA LEU A 28 -13.97 0.70 -2.01
C LEU A 28 -13.06 0.88 -0.80
N ILE A 29 -12.64 2.11 -0.57
CA ILE A 29 -11.76 2.49 0.55
C ILE A 29 -12.54 3.39 1.50
N ARG A 30 -12.62 2.99 2.77
CA ARG A 30 -13.20 3.79 3.83
C ARG A 30 -12.10 4.55 4.57
N ILE A 31 -12.28 5.86 4.71
CA ILE A 31 -11.42 6.75 5.47
C ILE A 31 -12.21 7.25 6.67
N ASP A 32 -11.84 6.80 7.86
CA ASP A 32 -12.43 7.27 9.11
C ASP A 32 -11.40 8.11 9.89
N ILE A 33 -11.54 9.44 9.80
CA ILE A 33 -10.65 10.39 10.48
C ILE A 33 -10.81 10.35 12.02
N PRO A 34 -12.03 10.37 12.61
CA PRO A 34 -12.15 10.36 14.06
C PRO A 34 -11.69 9.03 14.70
N GLY A 35 -11.98 7.90 14.06
CA GLY A 35 -11.57 6.55 14.43
C GLY A 35 -10.17 6.17 13.96
N ARG A 36 -9.51 7.03 13.18
CA ARG A 36 -8.15 6.84 12.66
C ARG A 36 -7.98 5.53 11.89
N SER A 37 -8.99 5.11 11.13
CA SER A 37 -8.96 3.89 10.32
C SER A 37 -8.91 4.20 8.83
N LEU A 38 -8.20 3.34 8.10
CA LEU A 38 -8.13 3.34 6.64
C LEU A 38 -8.24 1.89 6.19
N GLU A 39 -9.36 1.55 5.55
CA GLU A 39 -9.75 0.17 5.31
C GLU A 39 -10.24 -0.02 3.89
N ILE A 40 -9.92 -1.18 3.29
CA ILE A 40 -10.55 -1.63 2.06
C ILE A 40 -11.82 -2.37 2.49
N VAL A 41 -12.98 -1.84 2.13
CA VAL A 41 -14.30 -2.33 2.60
C VAL A 41 -15.13 -2.96 1.47
N GLY A 42 -14.59 -2.96 0.26
CA GLY A 42 -15.29 -3.50 -0.88
C GLY A 42 -14.39 -3.75 -2.08
N ILE A 43 -14.84 -4.64 -2.95
CA ILE A 43 -14.14 -5.06 -4.15
C ILE A 43 -15.04 -4.79 -5.36
N ALA A 44 -14.47 -4.21 -6.42
CA ALA A 44 -15.19 -3.95 -7.68
C ALA A 44 -16.54 -3.21 -7.51
N GLY A 45 -16.56 -2.19 -6.64
CA GLY A 45 -17.69 -1.30 -6.42
C GLY A 45 -18.77 -1.85 -5.49
N LYS A 46 -18.53 -2.99 -4.83
CA LYS A 46 -19.47 -3.61 -3.88
C LYS A 46 -18.85 -3.65 -2.49
N GLU A 47 -19.57 -3.12 -1.52
CA GLU A 47 -19.24 -3.32 -0.10
C GLU A 47 -19.41 -4.80 0.24
N MET A 48 -18.41 -5.38 0.91
CA MET A 48 -18.37 -6.79 1.29
C MET A 48 -17.96 -6.92 2.74
N ASP A 49 -18.17 -8.10 3.33
CA ASP A 49 -17.66 -8.35 4.67
C ASP A 49 -16.13 -8.35 4.69
N HIS A 50 -15.53 -7.95 5.81
CA HIS A 50 -14.08 -7.91 5.99
C HIS A 50 -13.43 -9.27 5.68
N ALA A 51 -14.06 -10.39 6.03
CA ALA A 51 -13.52 -11.72 5.77
C ALA A 51 -13.42 -12.02 4.27
N GLU A 52 -14.39 -11.55 3.47
CA GLU A 52 -14.37 -11.72 2.02
C GLU A 52 -13.31 -10.84 1.36
N VAL A 53 -13.18 -9.59 1.82
CA VAL A 53 -12.12 -8.68 1.35
C VAL A 53 -10.74 -9.27 1.65
N ASP A 54 -10.50 -9.75 2.88
CA ASP A 54 -9.22 -10.39 3.25
C ASP A 54 -8.91 -11.62 2.38
N ALA A 55 -9.93 -12.43 2.05
CA ALA A 55 -9.75 -13.58 1.17
C ALA A 55 -9.35 -13.17 -0.26
N VAL A 56 -9.92 -12.07 -0.79
CA VAL A 56 -9.52 -11.51 -2.09
C VAL A 56 -8.12 -10.92 -2.04
N LEU A 57 -7.81 -10.13 -1.00
CA LEU A 57 -6.48 -9.55 -0.81
C LEU A 57 -5.42 -10.63 -0.67
N ALA A 58 -5.70 -11.73 0.04
CA ALA A 58 -4.79 -12.87 0.15
C ALA A 58 -4.51 -13.52 -1.21
N LYS A 59 -5.53 -13.69 -2.07
CA LYS A 59 -5.37 -14.19 -3.43
C LYS A 59 -4.53 -13.23 -4.29
N ARG A 60 -4.81 -11.93 -4.23
CA ARG A 60 -4.03 -10.90 -4.94
C ARG A 60 -2.59 -10.88 -4.45
N ARG A 61 -2.36 -11.05 -3.15
CA ARG A 61 -1.01 -11.14 -2.55
C ARG A 61 -0.24 -12.36 -3.05
N ALA A 62 -0.91 -13.50 -3.26
CA ALA A 62 -0.28 -14.68 -3.84
C ALA A 62 0.11 -14.49 -5.32
N ALA A 63 -0.65 -13.69 -6.07
CA ALA A 63 -0.35 -13.34 -7.45
C ALA A 63 0.62 -12.16 -7.59
N TRP A 64 0.85 -11.41 -6.50
CA TRP A 64 1.66 -10.19 -6.51
C TRP A 64 3.13 -10.52 -6.76
N LYS A 65 3.75 -9.75 -7.67
CA LYS A 65 5.18 -9.82 -7.97
C LYS A 65 5.80 -8.44 -7.77
N PRO A 66 6.96 -8.35 -7.10
CA PRO A 66 7.64 -7.08 -6.92
C PRO A 66 8.02 -6.49 -8.27
N LYS A 67 7.78 -5.19 -8.44
CA LYS A 67 8.25 -4.48 -9.63
C LYS A 67 9.78 -4.37 -9.56
N PRO A 68 10.50 -4.56 -10.69
CA PRO A 68 11.94 -4.41 -10.70
C PRO A 68 12.32 -2.96 -10.37
N ASN A 69 13.46 -2.78 -9.70
CA ASN A 69 13.97 -1.45 -9.42
C ASN A 69 14.22 -0.70 -10.73
N ARG A 70 13.64 0.50 -10.84
CA ARG A 70 13.84 1.38 -11.99
C ARG A 70 15.30 1.86 -12.11
N TYR A 71 15.99 1.96 -10.98
CA TYR A 71 17.37 2.44 -10.91
C TYR A 71 18.31 1.27 -10.66
N THR A 72 19.07 0.90 -11.68
CA THR A 72 20.00 -0.24 -11.63
C THR A 72 21.41 0.14 -11.20
N SER A 73 21.74 1.44 -11.15
CA SER A 73 23.06 1.96 -10.85
C SER A 73 23.01 3.33 -10.12
N GLY A 74 24.11 3.69 -9.47
CA GLY A 74 24.30 5.00 -8.83
C GLY A 74 23.65 5.14 -7.46
N THR A 75 23.59 6.37 -6.94
CA THR A 75 23.13 6.68 -5.57
C THR A 75 21.69 6.24 -5.29
N LEU A 76 20.81 6.25 -6.31
CA LEU A 76 19.42 5.83 -6.14
C LEU A 76 19.27 4.31 -6.00
N LYS A 77 20.14 3.52 -6.63
CA LYS A 77 20.20 2.07 -6.40
C LYS A 77 20.58 1.79 -4.94
N PHE A 78 21.65 2.43 -4.47
CA PHE A 78 22.10 2.34 -3.07
C PHE A 78 20.97 2.73 -2.10
N PHE A 79 20.31 3.87 -2.32
CA PHE A 79 19.18 4.30 -1.49
C PHE A 79 18.04 3.26 -1.49
N THR A 80 17.67 2.71 -2.65
CA THR A 80 16.57 1.74 -2.73
C THR A 80 16.90 0.44 -1.98
N GLU A 81 18.17 0.05 -1.92
CA GLU A 81 18.63 -1.16 -1.23
C GLU A 81 18.77 -0.96 0.30
N HIS A 82 19.06 0.26 0.76
CA HIS A 82 19.44 0.55 2.15
C HIS A 82 18.37 1.35 2.92
N ALA A 83 17.37 1.92 2.23
CA ALA A 83 16.31 2.69 2.87
C ALA A 83 15.41 1.77 3.72
N VAL A 84 15.23 2.13 4.99
CA VAL A 84 14.27 1.45 5.86
C VAL A 84 12.85 1.97 5.62
N SER A 85 11.86 1.15 5.97
CA SER A 85 10.44 1.52 5.84
C SER A 85 10.10 2.85 6.54
N ALA A 86 9.16 3.60 5.97
CA ALA A 86 8.69 4.87 6.51
C ALA A 86 8.22 4.79 7.98
N ILE A 87 7.72 3.63 8.43
CA ILE A 87 7.35 3.40 9.83
C ILE A 87 8.54 3.52 10.81
N LYS A 88 9.75 3.21 10.34
CA LYS A 88 11.00 3.33 11.11
C LYS A 88 11.69 4.68 10.95
N GLY A 89 11.08 5.62 10.22
CA GLY A 89 11.61 6.97 10.01
C GLY A 89 12.39 7.15 8.70
N GLY A 90 12.44 6.15 7.82
CA GLY A 90 12.97 6.33 6.46
C GLY A 90 14.46 6.67 6.35
N TYR A 91 15.27 6.26 7.33
CA TYR A 91 16.72 6.40 7.29
C TYR A 91 17.37 5.33 6.37
N MET A 92 18.67 5.42 6.15
CA MET A 92 19.44 4.41 5.42
C MET A 92 20.30 3.59 6.39
N GLU A 93 20.25 2.26 6.27
CA GLU A 93 21.12 1.30 6.98
C GLU A 93 22.06 0.62 5.99
#